data_AF-A0A519ZJV7-F1
#
_entry.id   AF-A0A519ZJV7-F1
#
_cell.length_a   1.000
_cell.length_b   1.000
_cell.length_c   1.000
_cell.angle_alpha   90.00
_cell.angle_beta   90.00
_cell.angle_gamma   90.00
#
_symmetry.space_group_name_H-M   'P 1'
#
loop_
_entity.id
_entity.type
_entity.pdbx_description
1 polymer ?
#
loop_
_entity_poly.entity_id
_entity_poly.type
_entity_poly.pdbx_seq_one_letter_code
_entity_poly.pdbx_strand_id
1 'polypeptide(L)'
;MASISNLGSAAGINGEALISQLLAVEKAPIDAVTAANTKLSTKVSTWGRIQSAFSALQDASAALNKNDFWSATTATSSDANAVAVTTSNTSSPGSYSVEVQALAQAQYLATAPVASKADAFGSGTLRI
;
A
#
# COMPACT_ATOMS: atom_id res chain seq x y z
N MET A 1 -3.07 -10.38 -56.24
CA MET A 1 -2.96 -11.46 -57.24
C MET A 1 -1.53 -11.95 -57.26
N ALA A 2 -1.24 -13.09 -56.62
CA ALA A 2 0.06 -13.74 -56.75
C ALA A 2 0.02 -14.62 -57.99
N SER A 3 0.72 -14.21 -59.04
CA SER A 3 0.96 -15.03 -60.23
C SER A 3 1.91 -16.17 -59.86
N ILE A 4 1.40 -17.40 -59.83
CA ILE A 4 2.23 -18.61 -59.82
C ILE A 4 2.77 -18.77 -61.25
N SER A 5 3.82 -18.01 -61.56
CA SER A 5 4.54 -18.17 -62.81
C SER A 5 5.59 -19.27 -62.61
N ASN A 6 5.46 -20.31 -63.43
CA ASN A 6 6.46 -21.33 -63.71
C ASN A 6 6.47 -22.57 -62.81
N LEU A 7 5.45 -23.42 -62.98
CA LEU A 7 5.59 -24.88 -62.81
C LEU A 7 6.40 -25.43 -64.00
N GLY A 8 7.69 -25.15 -64.01
CA GLY A 8 8.67 -25.71 -64.93
C GLY A 8 9.48 -26.79 -64.22
N SER A 9 9.36 -28.03 -64.70
CA SER A 9 10.27 -29.16 -64.51
C SER A 9 10.42 -29.81 -63.13
N ALA A 10 10.03 -31.09 -63.11
CA ALA A 10 10.66 -32.21 -62.42
C ALA A 10 10.69 -32.25 -60.87
N ALA A 11 9.98 -33.25 -60.35
CA ALA A 11 10.25 -34.01 -59.12
C ALA A 11 10.21 -33.27 -57.77
N GLY A 12 9.16 -33.56 -56.99
CA GLY A 12 9.15 -33.31 -55.55
C GLY A 12 8.33 -32.10 -55.12
N ILE A 13 7.08 -32.02 -55.56
CA ILE A 13 6.10 -31.12 -54.93
C ILE A 13 5.81 -31.70 -53.53
N ASN A 14 6.64 -31.31 -52.56
CA ASN A 14 6.33 -31.52 -51.14
C ASN A 14 5.12 -30.62 -50.83
N GLY A 15 3.91 -31.15 -51.00
CA GLY A 15 2.67 -30.44 -50.71
C GLY A 15 2.67 -29.87 -49.28
N GLU A 16 3.31 -30.55 -48.34
CA GLU A 16 3.56 -30.07 -46.98
C GLU A 16 4.42 -28.80 -46.92
N ALA A 17 5.44 -28.68 -47.78
CA ALA A 17 6.29 -27.48 -47.83
C ALA A 17 5.55 -26.28 -48.42
N LEU A 18 4.68 -26.49 -49.42
CA LEU A 18 3.85 -25.43 -50.00
C LEU A 18 2.75 -25.00 -49.02
N ILE A 19 2.10 -25.94 -48.34
CA ILE A 19 1.10 -25.65 -47.30
C ILE A 19 1.75 -24.93 -46.12
N SER A 20 2.96 -25.34 -45.71
CA SER A 20 3.74 -24.65 -44.67
C SER A 20 4.11 -23.22 -45.08
N GLN A 21 4.53 -23.00 -46.34
CA GLN A 21 4.80 -21.65 -46.86
C GLN A 21 3.55 -20.78 -46.92
N LEU A 22 2.39 -21.34 -47.33
CA LEU A 22 1.12 -20.61 -47.35
C LEU A 22 0.65 -20.26 -45.94
N LEU A 23 0.75 -21.20 -45.00
CA LEU A 23 0.42 -20.99 -43.60
C LEU A 23 1.34 -19.97 -42.94
N ALA A 24 2.63 -19.95 -43.29
CA ALA A 24 3.57 -18.95 -42.80
C ALA A 24 3.21 -17.54 -43.29
N VAL A 25 2.81 -17.40 -44.56
CA VAL A 25 2.31 -16.13 -45.11
C VAL A 25 1.01 -15.71 -44.43
N GLU A 26 0.12 -16.65 -44.12
CA GLU A 26 -1.14 -16.39 -43.42
C GLU A 26 -0.96 -16.07 -41.92
N LYS A 27 0.14 -16.54 -41.31
CA LYS A 27 0.54 -16.22 -39.92
C LYS A 27 1.28 -14.88 -39.79
N ALA A 28 1.95 -14.41 -40.84
CA ALA A 28 2.66 -13.13 -40.85
C ALA A 28 1.88 -11.92 -40.31
N PRO A 29 0.58 -11.70 -40.64
CA PRO A 29 -0.19 -10.60 -40.05
C PRO A 29 -0.44 -10.77 -38.54
N ILE A 30 -0.57 -12.01 -38.05
CA ILE A 30 -0.74 -12.31 -36.62
C ILE A 30 0.55 -11.98 -35.86
N ASP A 31 1.71 -12.33 -36.43
CA ASP A 31 3.01 -12.02 -35.84
C ASP A 31 3.27 -10.51 -35.81
N ALA A 32 2.87 -9.79 -36.86
CA ALA A 32 2.97 -8.33 -36.91
C ALA A 32 2.11 -7.64 -35.83
N VAL A 33 0.87 -8.10 -35.63
CA VAL A 33 -0.03 -7.58 -34.57
C VAL A 33 0.51 -7.93 -33.18
N THR A 34 1.03 -9.14 -33.00
CA THR A 34 1.63 -9.58 -31.73
C THR A 34 2.87 -8.75 -31.38
N ALA A 35 3.74 -8.47 -32.35
CA ALA A 35 4.90 -7.61 -32.18
C ALA A 35 4.50 -6.16 -31.84
N ALA A 36 3.45 -5.64 -32.48
CA ALA A 36 2.91 -4.30 -32.18
C ALA A 36 2.33 -4.23 -30.76
N ASN A 37 1.59 -5.25 -30.32
CA ASN A 37 1.06 -5.35 -28.96
C ASN A 37 2.16 -5.42 -27.91
N THR A 38 3.20 -6.23 -28.13
CA THR A 38 4.36 -6.30 -27.23
C THR A 38 5.05 -4.94 -27.12
N LYS A 39 5.26 -4.25 -28.25
CA LYS A 39 5.86 -2.90 -28.25
C LYS A 39 5.01 -1.88 -27.50
N LEU A 40 3.68 -1.94 -27.62
CA LEU A 40 2.77 -1.05 -26.90
C LEU A 40 2.76 -1.38 -25.40
N SER A 41 2.72 -2.65 -25.03
CA SER A 41 2.78 -3.11 -23.63
C SER A 41 4.08 -2.69 -22.94
N THR A 42 5.23 -2.81 -23.63
CA THR A 42 6.51 -2.31 -23.13
C THR A 42 6.46 -0.80 -22.91
N LYS A 43 5.94 -0.02 -23.87
CA LYS A 43 5.80 1.44 -23.72
C LYS A 43 4.93 1.80 -22.52
N VAL A 44 3.76 1.15 -22.36
CA VAL A 44 2.87 1.38 -21.22
C VAL A 44 3.57 1.05 -19.91
N SER A 45 4.29 -0.07 -19.84
CA SER A 45 5.04 -0.47 -18.65
C SER A 45 6.16 0.53 -18.31
N THR A 46 6.88 1.04 -19.31
CA THR A 46 7.91 2.06 -19.11
C THR A 46 7.30 3.36 -18.59
N TRP A 47 6.17 3.80 -19.16
CA TRP A 47 5.45 4.98 -18.66
C TRP A 47 4.90 4.78 -17.25
N GLY A 48 4.37 3.60 -16.94
CA GLY A 48 3.93 3.24 -15.59
C GLY A 48 5.07 3.32 -14.58
N ARG A 49 6.27 2.83 -14.94
CA ARG A 49 7.46 2.94 -14.07
C ARG A 49 7.88 4.39 -13.84
N ILE A 50 7.85 5.23 -14.88
CA ILE A 50 8.16 6.66 -14.76
C ILE A 50 7.12 7.36 -13.87
N GLN A 51 5.83 7.08 -14.08
CA GLN A 51 4.75 7.62 -13.27
C GLN A 51 4.90 7.23 -11.79
N SER A 52 5.18 5.96 -11.50
CA SER A 52 5.42 5.51 -10.12
C SER A 52 6.63 6.19 -9.49
N ALA A 53 7.73 6.35 -10.24
CA ALA A 53 8.91 7.04 -9.75
C ALA A 53 8.63 8.53 -9.47
N PHE A 54 7.85 9.19 -10.33
CA PHE A 54 7.45 10.57 -10.12
C PHE A 54 6.47 10.73 -8.95
N SER A 55 5.53 9.79 -8.78
CA SER A 55 4.64 9.75 -7.61
C SER A 55 5.44 9.62 -6.31
N ALA A 56 6.40 8.70 -6.27
CA ALA A 56 7.25 8.53 -5.10
C ALA A 56 8.08 9.79 -4.78
N LEU A 57 8.59 10.48 -5.81
CA LEU A 57 9.27 11.76 -5.66
C LEU A 57 8.32 12.85 -5.14
N GLN A 58 7.11 12.92 -5.67
CA GLN A 58 6.08 13.85 -5.24
C GLN A 58 5.71 13.64 -3.77
N ASP A 59 5.56 12.38 -3.35
CA ASP A 59 5.25 12.02 -1.97
C ASP A 59 6.40 12.40 -1.02
N ALA A 60 7.65 12.13 -1.42
CA ALA A 60 8.83 12.53 -0.66
C ALA A 60 8.95 14.06 -0.55
N SER A 61 8.71 14.79 -1.64
CA SER A 61 8.70 16.26 -1.65
C SER A 61 7.58 16.82 -0.78
N ALA A 62 6.39 16.22 -0.82
CA ALA A 62 5.27 16.61 0.03
C ALA A 62 5.56 16.35 1.51
N ALA A 63 6.23 15.25 1.85
CA ALA A 63 6.67 14.97 3.22
C ALA A 63 7.67 16.02 3.72
N LEU A 64 8.64 16.42 2.89
CA LEU A 64 9.62 17.46 3.23
C LEU A 64 9.01 18.87 3.33
N ASN A 65 7.93 19.14 2.59
CA ASN A 65 7.22 20.43 2.65
C ASN A 65 6.37 20.59 3.91
N LYS A 66 6.13 19.52 4.69
CA LYS A 66 5.36 19.62 5.93
C LYS A 66 6.21 20.28 7.01
N ASN A 67 5.75 21.41 7.54
CA ASN A 67 6.37 22.09 8.68
C ASN A 67 6.49 21.17 9.92
N ASP A 68 5.56 20.23 10.05
CA ASP A 68 5.55 19.20 11.09
C ASP A 68 6.82 18.34 11.10
N PHE A 69 7.38 18.04 9.93
CA PHE A 69 8.61 17.26 9.82
C PHE A 69 9.80 17.99 10.47
N TRP A 70 9.85 19.30 10.32
CA TRP A 70 10.93 20.15 10.85
C TRP A 70 10.71 20.55 12.32
N SER A 71 9.47 20.52 12.79
CA SER A 71 9.09 20.84 14.18
C SER A 71 8.99 19.59 15.06
N ALA A 72 9.36 18.42 14.54
CA ALA A 72 9.34 17.18 15.28
C ALA A 72 10.42 17.20 16.37
N THR A 73 10.02 17.03 17.61
CA THR A 73 10.92 16.91 18.76
C THR A 73 10.93 15.47 19.24
N THR A 74 12.06 15.00 19.78
CA THR A 74 12.14 13.72 20.48
C THR A 74 12.10 13.96 21.99
N ALA A 75 11.38 13.12 22.73
CA ALA A 75 11.42 13.11 24.19
C ALA A 75 12.00 11.79 24.68
N THR A 76 12.88 11.89 25.67
CA THR A 76 13.46 10.75 26.39
C THR A 76 13.14 10.89 27.86
N SER A 77 12.51 9.87 28.45
CA SER A 77 12.29 9.78 29.89
C SER A 77 13.46 9.05 30.54
N SER A 78 13.88 9.50 31.72
CA SER A 78 14.90 8.80 32.53
C SER A 78 14.37 7.47 33.10
N ASP A 79 13.06 7.35 33.30
CA ASP A 79 12.41 6.11 33.71
C ASP A 79 11.10 5.93 32.92
N ALA A 80 11.18 5.14 31.84
CA ALA A 80 10.05 4.89 30.95
C ALA A 80 8.97 3.99 31.57
N ASN A 81 9.29 3.24 32.64
CA ASN A 81 8.30 2.42 33.35
C ASN A 81 7.46 3.26 34.31
N ALA A 82 8.03 4.34 34.85
CA ALA A 82 7.31 5.29 35.69
C ALA A 82 6.51 6.29 34.84
N VAL A 83 7.13 6.91 33.83
CA VAL A 83 6.49 7.92 32.98
C VAL A 83 6.96 7.78 31.53
N ALA A 84 6.02 7.48 30.64
CA ALA A 84 6.22 7.58 29.19
C ALA A 84 5.93 9.01 28.72
N VAL A 85 6.81 9.56 27.88
CA VAL A 85 6.67 10.91 27.33
C VAL A 85 6.57 10.84 25.82
N THR A 86 5.63 11.57 25.25
CA THR A 86 5.49 11.78 23.80
C THR A 86 5.44 13.27 23.51
N THR A 87 5.87 13.67 22.33
CA THR A 87 5.93 15.06 21.88
C THR A 87 4.92 15.30 20.76
N SER A 88 4.52 16.56 20.61
CA SER A 88 3.78 17.03 19.44
C SER A 88 4.59 18.09 18.70
N ASN A 89 4.11 18.50 17.54
CA ASN A 89 4.73 19.54 16.69
C ASN A 89 4.74 20.93 17.32
N THR A 90 4.13 21.11 18.50
CA THR A 90 4.13 22.35 19.29
C THR A 90 4.95 22.23 20.58
N SER A 91 5.59 21.10 20.84
CA SER A 91 6.40 20.89 22.04
C SER A 91 7.71 21.69 21.97
N SER A 92 7.99 22.50 22.99
CA SER A 92 9.23 23.26 23.07
C SER A 92 10.38 22.39 23.57
N PRO A 93 11.55 22.40 22.90
CA PRO A 93 12.75 21.69 23.38
C PRO A 93 13.16 22.18 24.77
N GLY A 94 13.41 21.25 25.69
CA GLY A 94 13.84 21.57 27.04
C GLY A 94 13.89 20.35 27.95
N SER A 95 14.55 20.52 29.10
CA SER A 95 14.57 19.52 30.17
C SER A 95 13.46 19.82 31.17
N TYR A 96 12.65 18.81 31.49
CA TYR A 96 11.54 18.92 32.43
C TYR A 96 11.73 17.90 33.56
N SER A 97 11.63 18.35 34.82
CA SER A 97 11.61 17.47 36.00
C SER A 97 10.17 17.10 36.33
N VAL A 98 9.88 15.79 36.35
CA VAL A 98 8.56 15.25 36.64
C VAL A 98 8.67 14.33 37.86
N GLU A 99 7.80 14.55 38.85
CA GLU A 99 7.67 13.73 40.05
C GLU A 99 6.26 13.17 40.14
N VAL A 100 6.13 11.84 40.25
CA VAL A 100 4.83 11.16 40.37
C VAL A 100 4.48 11.01 41.84
N GLN A 101 3.56 11.84 42.33
CA GLN A 101 3.14 11.80 43.75
C GLN A 101 2.04 10.76 44.01
N ALA A 102 1.05 10.67 43.11
CA ALA A 102 -0.05 9.72 43.21
C ALA A 102 -0.60 9.38 41.82
N LEU A 103 -1.00 8.13 41.62
CA LEU A 103 -1.66 7.69 40.39
C LEU A 103 -3.15 8.05 40.44
N ALA A 104 -3.66 8.54 39.31
CA ALA A 104 -5.10 8.72 39.13
C ALA A 104 -5.78 7.34 39.17
N GLN A 105 -6.79 7.19 40.03
CA GLN A 105 -7.57 5.97 40.16
C GLN A 105 -9.01 6.26 39.73
N ALA A 106 -9.63 5.32 39.01
CA ALA A 106 -11.05 5.39 38.72
C ALA A 106 -11.86 5.15 40.01
N GLN A 107 -12.95 5.90 40.19
CA GLN A 107 -13.87 5.66 41.29
C GLN A 107 -14.69 4.40 41.00
N TYR A 108 -14.63 3.43 41.92
CA TYR A 108 -15.51 2.27 41.91
C TYR A 108 -16.46 2.35 43.10
N LEU A 109 -17.75 2.30 42.81
CA LEU A 109 -18.79 2.25 43.82
C LEU A 109 -19.43 0.85 43.79
N ALA A 110 -19.13 0.04 44.80
CA ALA A 110 -19.76 -1.26 45.00
C ALA A 110 -20.86 -1.14 46.05
N THR A 111 -21.96 -1.87 45.86
CA THR A 111 -23.02 -1.98 46.87
C THR A 111 -22.49 -2.74 48.09
N ALA A 112 -22.90 -2.31 49.30
CA ALA A 112 -22.59 -3.04 50.53
C ALA A 112 -23.08 -4.49 50.46
N PRO A 113 -22.39 -5.45 51.11
CA PRO A 113 -22.80 -6.86 51.12
C PRO A 113 -24.20 -7.00 51.71
N VAL A 114 -25.07 -7.70 50.97
CA VAL A 114 -26.46 -7.94 51.37
C VAL A 114 -26.54 -9.32 52.01
N ALA A 115 -27.04 -9.39 53.25
CA ALA A 115 -27.01 -10.61 54.06
C ALA A 115 -28.07 -11.63 53.65
N SER A 116 -29.17 -11.18 53.03
CA SER A 116 -30.29 -12.03 52.61
C SER A 116 -30.82 -11.63 51.23
N LYS A 117 -31.34 -12.60 50.46
CA LYS A 117 -32.07 -12.34 49.20
C LYS A 117 -33.31 -11.45 49.37
N ALA A 118 -33.80 -11.30 50.60
CA ALA A 118 -35.01 -10.53 50.93
C ALA A 118 -34.74 -9.06 51.31
N ASP A 119 -33.48 -8.65 51.45
CA ASP A 119 -33.15 -7.28 51.83
C ASP A 119 -33.33 -6.32 50.64
N ALA A 120 -34.05 -5.23 50.88
CA ALA A 120 -34.35 -4.24 49.84
C ALA A 120 -33.11 -3.45 49.44
N PHE A 121 -32.77 -3.45 48.15
CA PHE A 121 -31.79 -2.53 47.59
C PHE A 121 -32.37 -1.11 47.61
N GLY A 122 -31.65 -0.15 48.23
CA GLY A 122 -32.06 1.26 48.23
C GLY A 122 -32.27 1.78 46.80
N SER A 123 -33.32 2.57 46.58
CA SER A 123 -33.70 3.11 45.27
C SER A 123 -32.70 4.17 44.80
N GLY A 124 -31.58 3.74 44.23
CA GLY A 124 -30.63 4.61 43.54
C GLY A 124 -30.90 4.60 42.03
N THR A 125 -30.87 5.77 41.39
CA THR A 125 -30.95 5.88 39.93
C THR A 125 -29.57 5.64 39.33
N LEU A 126 -29.41 4.55 38.56
CA LEU A 126 -28.22 4.31 37.75
C LEU A 126 -28.24 5.27 36.55
N ARG A 127 -27.32 6.23 36.52
CA ARG A 127 -27.06 7.04 35.32
C ARG A 127 -25.85 6.44 34.61
N ILE A 128 -26.11 5.83 33.46
CA ILE A 128 -25.09 5.50 32.46
C ILE A 128 -24.68 6.74 31.68
#